data_AF-A0A964C381-F1
#
_entry.id   AF-A0A964C381-F1
#
_cell.length_a   1.000
_cell.length_b   1.000
_cell.length_c   1.000
_cell.angle_alpha   90.00
_cell.angle_beta   90.00
_cell.angle_gamma   90.00
#
_symmetry.space_group_name_H-M   'P 1'
#
loop_
_entity.id
_entity.type
_entity.pdbx_description
1 polymer ?
#
loop_
_entity_poly.entity_id
_entity_poly.type
_entity_poly.pdbx_seq_one_letter_code
_entity_poly.pdbx_strand_id
1 'polypeptide(L)'
;MRKLILFKADKGEIEKYRQKTETQIGKSFYRIANVDSVPCLINTIAEHYDSSDKPAPAIGHRLTETVPENRDSFRDSGWEVVRVEEYTPEIPPPYGAGFDTICICYCAYKPLVPEDVWMKKAHRLAPSLDSFGGDEKAYQEWLATQSEEAQAESKSATEWLKTQEKQPAEV
;
A
#
# COMPACT_ATOMS: atom_id res chain seq x y z
N MET A 1 4.98 -9.41 13.21
CA MET A 1 3.67 -10.04 13.55
C MET A 1 2.77 -10.01 12.31
N ARG A 2 2.09 -11.11 11.98
CA ARG A 2 1.23 -11.25 10.79
C ARG A 2 -0.18 -10.75 11.08
N LYS A 3 -0.65 -9.75 10.35
CA LYS A 3 -1.97 -9.13 10.51
C LYS A 3 -2.76 -9.26 9.22
N LEU A 4 -4.03 -9.65 9.34
CA LEU A 4 -5.01 -9.51 8.26
C LEU A 4 -5.75 -8.19 8.44
N ILE A 5 -5.57 -7.26 7.52
CA ILE A 5 -6.18 -5.93 7.57
C ILE A 5 -7.32 -5.87 6.56
N LEU A 6 -8.53 -5.60 7.04
CA LEU A 6 -9.74 -5.45 6.23
C LEU A 6 -10.20 -4.00 6.26
N PHE A 7 -10.24 -3.35 5.11
CA PHE A 7 -10.86 -2.04 4.96
C PHE A 7 -12.31 -2.21 4.49
N LYS A 8 -13.26 -1.73 5.29
CA LYS A 8 -14.69 -1.87 5.01
C LYS A 8 -15.35 -0.50 5.00
N ALA A 9 -16.26 -0.25 4.07
CA ALA A 9 -17.11 0.92 4.13
C ALA A 9 -17.95 0.86 5.42
N ASP A 10 -17.95 1.96 6.17
CA ASP A 10 -18.82 2.10 7.33
C ASP A 10 -20.28 2.17 6.89
N LYS A 11 -21.20 1.97 7.83
CA LYS A 11 -22.63 1.82 7.54
C LYS A 11 -23.17 3.01 6.72
N GLY A 12 -23.67 2.73 5.51
CA GLY A 12 -24.25 3.73 4.61
C GLY A 12 -23.24 4.48 3.73
N GLU A 13 -21.93 4.33 3.98
CA GLU A 13 -20.91 5.06 3.22
C GLU A 13 -20.73 4.51 1.80
N ILE A 14 -21.02 3.22 1.57
CA ILE A 14 -20.98 2.64 0.22
C ILE A 14 -22.13 3.16 -0.65
N GLU A 15 -23.33 3.33 -0.10
CA GLU A 15 -24.46 3.94 -0.81
C GLU A 15 -24.18 5.41 -1.12
N LYS A 16 -23.68 6.16 -0.13
CA LYS A 16 -23.29 7.56 -0.29
C LYS A 16 -22.20 7.73 -1.35
N TYR A 17 -21.21 6.84 -1.37
CA TYR A 17 -20.19 6.80 -2.43
C TYR A 17 -20.85 6.63 -3.80
N ARG A 18 -21.65 5.58 -3.97
CA ARG A 18 -22.32 5.27 -5.25
C ARG A 18 -23.21 6.40 -5.75
N GLN A 19 -23.94 7.08 -4.85
CA GLN A 19 -24.76 8.24 -5.19
C GLN A 19 -23.91 9.40 -5.71
N LYS A 20 -22.73 9.64 -5.12
CA LYS A 20 -21.85 10.74 -5.50
C LYS A 20 -21.04 10.48 -6.77
N THR A 21 -20.70 9.22 -7.04
CA THR A 21 -19.83 8.83 -8.17
C THR A 21 -20.58 8.11 -9.28
N GLU A 22 -21.91 8.03 -9.19
CA GLU A 22 -22.80 7.34 -10.16
C GLU A 22 -22.38 5.89 -10.45
N THR A 23 -21.73 5.25 -9.48
CA THR A 23 -21.10 3.94 -9.63
C THR A 23 -22.10 2.81 -9.39
N GLN A 24 -22.16 1.83 -10.29
CA GLN A 24 -23.08 0.69 -10.16
C GLN A 24 -22.52 -0.42 -9.27
N ILE A 25 -23.41 -1.21 -8.64
CA ILE A 25 -23.06 -2.41 -7.87
C ILE A 25 -22.28 -3.38 -8.77
N GLY A 26 -21.15 -3.90 -8.26
CA GLY A 26 -20.26 -4.79 -9.01
C GLY A 26 -19.23 -4.09 -9.92
N LYS A 27 -19.31 -2.76 -10.06
CA LYS A 27 -18.29 -1.93 -10.71
C LYS A 27 -17.55 -1.12 -9.64
N SER A 28 -16.69 -1.73 -8.82
CA SER A 28 -15.83 -0.93 -7.94
C SER A 28 -14.69 -0.32 -8.76
N PHE A 29 -14.51 1.00 -8.66
CA PHE A 29 -13.47 1.74 -9.40
C PHE A 29 -12.08 1.67 -8.74
N TYR A 30 -11.98 1.08 -7.55
CA TYR A 30 -10.75 1.10 -6.79
C TYR A 30 -9.89 -0.14 -7.08
N ARG A 31 -8.87 0.06 -7.92
CA ARG A 31 -7.67 -0.77 -7.86
C ARG A 31 -6.75 -0.14 -6.81
N ILE A 32 -6.95 -0.53 -5.55
CA ILE A 32 -6.07 -0.10 -4.45
C ILE A 32 -4.72 -0.75 -4.70
N ALA A 33 -3.66 0.04 -4.60
CA ALA A 33 -2.31 -0.48 -4.76
C ALA A 33 -2.07 -1.57 -3.71
N ASN A 34 -1.54 -2.73 -4.12
CA ASN A 34 -1.18 -3.86 -3.26
C ASN A 34 -2.34 -4.71 -2.70
N VAL A 35 -3.48 -4.77 -3.41
CA VAL A 35 -4.61 -5.65 -3.07
C VAL A 35 -4.86 -6.62 -4.23
N ASP A 36 -4.75 -7.92 -3.96
CA ASP A 36 -5.27 -8.95 -4.86
C ASP A 36 -6.80 -8.87 -4.86
N SER A 37 -7.43 -9.00 -6.03
CA SER A 37 -8.84 -8.72 -6.31
C SER A 37 -9.81 -9.01 -5.15
N VAL A 38 -10.68 -8.06 -4.78
CA VAL A 38 -11.69 -8.25 -3.73
C VAL A 38 -12.84 -9.11 -4.26
N PRO A 39 -13.02 -10.37 -3.83
CA PRO A 39 -14.26 -11.10 -4.12
C PRO A 39 -15.41 -10.43 -3.36
N CYS A 40 -16.52 -10.21 -4.06
CA CYS A 40 -17.70 -9.47 -3.62
C CYS A 40 -18.15 -9.76 -2.16
N LEU A 41 -17.65 -8.97 -1.23
CA LEU A 41 -18.33 -8.61 0.01
C LEU A 41 -18.79 -7.17 -0.20
N ILE A 42 -20.10 -6.93 -0.24
CA ILE A 42 -20.77 -5.68 -0.66
C ILE A 42 -20.16 -4.37 -0.11
N ASN A 43 -19.45 -4.45 1.02
CA ASN A 43 -18.88 -3.33 1.75
C ASN A 43 -17.35 -3.41 1.95
N THR A 44 -16.66 -4.46 1.46
CA THR A 44 -15.19 -4.53 1.59
C THR A 44 -14.53 -3.68 0.49
N ILE A 45 -13.70 -2.73 0.90
CA ILE A 45 -12.97 -1.80 0.04
C ILE A 45 -11.63 -2.43 -0.36
N ALA A 46 -10.90 -2.99 0.60
CA ALA A 46 -9.61 -3.63 0.40
C ALA A 46 -9.32 -4.70 1.47
N GLU A 47 -8.48 -5.65 1.11
CA GLU A 47 -7.93 -6.68 1.99
C GLU A 47 -6.42 -6.68 1.84
N HIS A 48 -5.70 -6.67 2.96
CA HIS A 48 -4.24 -6.63 2.97
C HIS A 48 -3.68 -7.59 4.01
N TYR A 49 -2.75 -8.44 3.58
CA TYR A 49 -1.99 -9.30 4.47
C TYR A 49 -0.65 -8.63 4.80
N ASP A 50 -0.50 -8.19 6.05
CA ASP A 50 0.66 -7.43 6.51
C ASP A 50 1.53 -8.29 7.44
N SER A 51 2.74 -8.62 6.99
CA SER A 51 3.76 -9.30 7.81
C SER A 51 4.83 -8.36 8.35
N SER A 52 4.68 -7.05 8.14
CA SER A 52 5.58 -6.04 8.68
C SER A 52 5.30 -5.76 10.15
N ASP A 53 6.31 -5.24 10.86
CA ASP A 53 6.18 -4.81 12.26
C ASP A 53 5.59 -3.39 12.41
N LYS A 54 4.98 -2.85 11.34
CA LYS A 54 4.29 -1.56 11.40
C LYS A 54 3.02 -1.67 12.26
N PRO A 55 2.54 -0.59 12.89
CA PRO A 55 1.25 -0.61 13.56
C PRO A 55 0.10 -0.78 12.55
N ALA A 56 -1.07 -1.23 13.04
CA ALA A 56 -2.29 -1.22 12.25
C ALA A 56 -2.68 0.23 11.85
N PRO A 57 -3.45 0.42 10.76
CA PRO A 57 -3.89 1.75 10.34
C PRO A 57 -4.68 2.44 11.45
N ALA A 58 -4.32 3.69 11.76
CA ALA A 58 -5.02 4.51 12.73
C ALA A 58 -6.21 5.26 12.10
N ILE A 59 -7.08 5.81 12.94
CA ILE A 59 -8.13 6.76 12.51
C ILE A 59 -7.46 7.94 11.79
N GLY A 60 -8.04 8.35 10.66
CA GLY A 60 -7.49 9.37 9.76
C GLY A 60 -6.58 8.81 8.66
N HIS A 61 -6.18 7.53 8.74
CA HIS A 61 -5.44 6.89 7.66
C HIS A 61 -6.27 6.84 6.37
N ARG A 62 -5.63 7.12 5.24
CA ARG A 62 -6.23 7.01 3.91
C ARG A 62 -5.55 5.93 3.11
N LEU A 63 -6.34 5.10 2.44
CA LEU A 63 -5.79 4.10 1.53
C LEU A 63 -5.17 4.78 0.32
N THR A 64 -4.12 4.21 -0.25
CA THR A 64 -3.48 4.71 -1.47
C THR A 64 -4.02 4.00 -2.71
N GLU A 65 -4.36 4.76 -3.74
CA GLU A 65 -4.80 4.24 -5.04
C GLU A 65 -3.79 4.55 -6.14
N THR A 66 -3.65 3.64 -7.10
CA THR A 66 -2.87 3.91 -8.33
C THR A 66 -3.62 4.92 -9.20
N VAL A 67 -2.90 5.91 -9.72
CA VAL A 67 -3.47 6.82 -10.72
C VAL A 67 -3.57 6.08 -12.05
N PRO A 68 -4.77 5.91 -12.66
CA PRO A 68 -4.92 5.16 -13.92
C PRO A 68 -4.06 5.71 -15.06
N GLU A 69 -3.93 7.03 -15.12
CA GLU A 69 -3.19 7.77 -16.15
C GLU A 69 -1.67 7.68 -15.95
N ASN A 70 -1.23 7.43 -14.71
CA ASN A 70 0.19 7.32 -14.37
C ASN A 70 0.41 6.18 -13.36
N ARG A 71 0.80 5.01 -13.89
CA ARG A 71 1.03 3.78 -13.11
C ARG A 71 2.16 3.90 -12.09
N ASP A 72 3.04 4.88 -12.25
CA ASP A 72 4.14 5.20 -11.34
C ASP A 72 3.77 6.34 -10.38
N SER A 73 2.48 6.64 -10.25
CA SER A 73 1.95 7.58 -9.27
C SER A 73 0.83 6.96 -8.46
N PHE A 74 0.82 7.32 -7.19
CA PHE A 74 -0.26 6.96 -6.27
C PHE A 74 -0.86 8.24 -5.71
N ARG A 75 -2.11 8.18 -5.28
CA ARG A 75 -2.73 9.26 -4.51
C ARG A 75 -3.44 8.70 -3.30
N ASP A 76 -3.66 9.55 -2.31
CA ASP A 76 -4.54 9.20 -1.21
C ASP A 76 -5.97 9.08 -1.75
N SER A 77 -6.64 8.00 -1.41
CA SER A 77 -8.01 7.75 -1.85
C SER A 77 -8.99 8.62 -1.08
N GLY A 78 -10.21 8.69 -1.61
CA GLY A 78 -11.34 9.31 -0.92
C GLY A 78 -11.80 8.55 0.34
N TRP A 79 -11.21 7.39 0.66
CA TRP A 79 -11.58 6.59 1.83
C TRP A 79 -10.66 6.86 3.00
N GLU A 80 -11.25 7.30 4.11
CA GLU A 80 -10.55 7.58 5.35
C GLU A 80 -11.04 6.65 6.45
N VAL A 81 -10.11 6.01 7.18
CA VAL A 81 -10.40 5.19 8.35
C VAL A 81 -11.02 6.06 9.44
N VAL A 82 -12.22 5.72 9.89
CA VAL A 82 -12.94 6.42 10.96
C VAL A 82 -13.07 5.60 12.23
N ARG A 83 -12.88 4.27 12.14
CA ARG A 83 -12.98 3.35 13.27
C ARG A 83 -12.16 2.10 12.99
N VAL A 84 -11.52 1.56 14.03
CA VAL A 84 -10.67 0.37 13.94
C VAL A 84 -11.11 -0.60 15.02
N GLU A 85 -11.29 -1.86 14.64
CA GLU A 85 -11.51 -2.97 15.56
C GLU A 85 -10.40 -4.00 15.38
N GLU A 86 -9.90 -4.54 16.48
CA GLU A 86 -8.82 -5.52 16.48
C GLU A 86 -9.29 -6.80 17.15
N TYR A 87 -9.04 -7.93 16.51
CA TYR A 87 -9.44 -9.25 16.96
C TYR A 87 -8.23 -10.19 16.94
N THR A 88 -7.93 -10.80 18.07
CA THR A 88 -6.92 -11.85 18.17
C THR A 88 -7.61 -13.21 18.10
N PRO A 89 -7.19 -14.12 17.20
CA PRO A 89 -7.73 -15.46 17.16
C PRO A 89 -7.40 -16.20 18.45
N GLU A 90 -8.37 -16.94 18.98
CA GLU A 90 -8.20 -17.71 20.22
C GLU A 90 -7.10 -18.78 20.10
N ILE A 91 -6.99 -19.39 18.92
CA ILE A 91 -5.94 -20.36 18.59
C ILE A 91 -4.96 -19.69 17.62
N PRO A 92 -3.71 -19.41 18.05
CA PRO A 92 -2.73 -18.78 17.18
C PRO A 92 -2.10 -19.79 16.20
N PRO A 93 -1.43 -19.30 15.14
CA PRO A 93 -0.65 -20.16 14.26
C PRO A 93 0.50 -20.89 15.00
N PRO A 94 0.95 -22.07 14.52
CA PRO A 94 0.52 -22.73 13.27
C PRO A 94 -0.73 -23.60 13.40
N TYR A 95 -1.27 -23.76 14.61
CA TYR A 95 -2.35 -24.71 14.89
C TYR A 95 -3.75 -24.12 14.71
N GLY A 96 -3.87 -22.79 14.61
CA GLY A 96 -5.11 -22.08 14.40
C GLY A 96 -5.07 -21.15 13.18
N ALA A 97 -5.34 -19.86 13.38
CA ALA A 97 -5.45 -18.90 12.27
C ALA A 97 -4.13 -18.69 11.50
N GLY A 98 -4.22 -18.34 10.21
CA GLY A 98 -3.06 -18.02 9.36
C GLY A 98 -2.43 -16.65 9.63
N PHE A 99 -2.91 -15.93 10.64
CA PHE A 99 -2.47 -14.60 11.06
C PHE A 99 -2.50 -14.54 12.60
N ASP A 100 -1.74 -13.61 13.15
CA ASP A 100 -1.68 -13.36 14.58
C ASP A 100 -2.82 -12.44 15.04
N THR A 101 -3.31 -11.54 14.16
CA THR A 101 -4.41 -10.59 14.46
C THR A 101 -5.21 -10.24 13.20
N ILE A 102 -6.51 -9.95 13.35
CA ILE A 102 -7.34 -9.28 12.33
C ILE A 102 -7.59 -7.83 12.76
N CYS A 103 -7.34 -6.88 11.88
CA CYS A 103 -7.72 -5.48 12.04
C CYS A 103 -8.82 -5.13 11.04
N ILE A 104 -10.00 -4.72 11.52
CA ILE A 104 -11.09 -4.22 10.68
C ILE A 104 -11.09 -2.69 10.76
N CYS A 105 -10.66 -2.05 9.68
CA CYS A 105 -10.68 -0.61 9.49
C CYS A 105 -11.97 -0.21 8.78
N TYR A 106 -12.89 0.42 9.50
CA TYR A 106 -14.11 0.99 8.93
C TYR A 106 -13.82 2.38 8.36
N CYS A 107 -14.23 2.61 7.12
CA CYS A 107 -13.88 3.78 6.33
C CYS A 107 -15.10 4.59 5.94
N ALA A 108 -14.97 5.92 5.99
CA ALA A 108 -15.94 6.86 5.43
C ALA A 108 -15.42 7.46 4.13
N TYR A 109 -16.33 7.73 3.20
CA TYR A 109 -16.03 8.40 1.95
C TYR A 109 -15.96 9.92 2.18
N LYS A 110 -14.73 10.42 2.18
CA LYS A 110 -14.32 11.82 2.31
C LYS A 110 -13.44 12.20 1.11
N PRO A 111 -14.03 12.57 -0.04
CA PRO A 111 -13.28 12.86 -1.26
C PRO A 111 -12.30 14.02 -1.06
N LEU A 112 -11.14 13.94 -1.70
CA LEU A 112 -10.13 14.98 -1.69
C LEU A 112 -10.34 15.94 -2.87
N VAL A 113 -10.20 17.24 -2.62
CA VAL A 113 -10.27 18.30 -3.64
C VAL A 113 -9.07 19.23 -3.39
N PRO A 114 -8.29 19.65 -4.41
CA PRO A 114 -8.27 19.24 -5.83
C PRO A 114 -7.40 17.99 -6.07
N GLU A 115 -7.63 17.27 -7.18
CA GLU A 115 -6.98 15.98 -7.51
C GLU A 115 -5.46 16.05 -7.65
N ASP A 116 -4.91 17.18 -8.11
CA ASP A 116 -3.47 17.34 -8.36
C ASP A 116 -2.62 17.51 -7.08
N VAL A 117 -3.24 17.89 -5.96
CA VAL A 117 -2.51 18.24 -4.72
C VAL A 117 -2.06 16.99 -3.95
N TRP A 118 -2.62 15.82 -4.26
CA TRP A 118 -2.44 14.59 -3.48
C TRP A 118 -1.70 13.48 -4.23
N MET A 119 -1.16 13.77 -5.43
CA MET A 119 -0.34 12.82 -6.18
C MET A 119 1.06 12.69 -5.56
N LYS A 120 1.42 11.47 -5.21
CA LYS A 120 2.74 11.06 -4.75
C LYS A 120 3.36 10.23 -5.87
N LYS A 121 4.56 10.59 -6.33
CA LYS A 121 5.34 9.67 -7.17
C LYS A 121 5.53 8.37 -6.38
N ALA A 122 5.36 7.25 -7.06
CA ALA A 122 5.75 5.97 -6.53
C ALA A 122 7.26 6.02 -6.23
N HIS A 123 7.66 6.30 -4.99
CA HIS A 123 9.02 6.04 -4.56
C HIS A 123 9.20 4.52 -4.42
N ARG A 124 9.13 3.81 -5.55
CA ARG A 124 9.87 2.56 -5.67
C ARG A 124 11.33 2.99 -5.64
N LEU A 125 12.07 2.56 -4.62
CA LEU A 125 13.53 2.68 -4.68
C LEU A 125 13.94 2.09 -6.03
N ALA A 126 14.57 2.91 -6.87
CA ALA A 126 15.11 2.40 -8.12
C ALA A 126 16.05 1.22 -7.79
N PRO A 127 16.03 0.14 -8.59
CA PRO A 127 16.88 -1.02 -8.35
C PRO A 127 18.31 -0.60 -8.04
N SER A 128 18.82 -0.99 -6.87
CA SER A 128 20.19 -0.75 -6.46
C SER A 128 21.09 -1.89 -6.92
N LEU A 129 22.41 -1.75 -6.83
CA LEU A 129 23.34 -2.86 -7.06
C LEU A 129 22.99 -4.11 -6.23
N ASP A 130 22.52 -3.91 -5.00
CA ASP A 130 22.09 -4.99 -4.10
C ASP A 130 20.86 -5.73 -4.64
N SER A 131 19.99 -5.05 -5.40
CA SER A 131 18.85 -5.69 -6.08
C SER A 131 19.29 -6.72 -7.14
N PHE A 132 20.53 -6.65 -7.60
CA PHE A 132 21.16 -7.60 -8.51
C PHE A 132 22.06 -8.61 -7.77
N GLY A 133 21.98 -8.68 -6.43
CA GLY A 133 22.83 -9.56 -5.63
C GLY A 133 24.31 -9.20 -5.68
N GLY A 134 24.64 -7.93 -5.95
CA GLY A 134 26.02 -7.47 -6.11
C GLY A 134 26.63 -7.73 -7.49
N ASP A 135 25.85 -8.23 -8.46
CA ASP A 135 26.33 -8.38 -9.85
C ASP A 135 26.44 -7.02 -10.53
N GLU A 136 27.63 -6.42 -10.45
CA GLU A 136 27.95 -5.13 -11.04
C GLU A 136 27.76 -5.13 -12.56
N LYS A 137 28.01 -6.27 -13.24
CA LYS A 137 27.89 -6.33 -14.68
C LYS A 137 26.41 -6.28 -15.10
N ALA A 138 25.57 -7.10 -14.47
CA ALA A 138 24.13 -7.09 -14.71
C ALA A 138 23.51 -5.72 -14.35
N TYR A 139 23.97 -5.11 -13.24
CA TYR A 139 23.54 -3.78 -12.83
C TYR A 139 23.87 -2.71 -13.87
N GLN A 140 25.12 -2.64 -14.36
CA GLN A 140 25.53 -1.64 -15.36
C GLN A 140 24.83 -1.86 -16.71
N GLU A 141 24.65 -3.11 -17.14
CA GLU A 141 23.90 -3.45 -18.36
C GLU A 141 22.44 -2.98 -18.25
N TRP A 142 21.78 -3.20 -17.11
CA TRP A 142 20.44 -2.68 -16.86
C TRP A 142 20.43 -1.14 -16.81
N LEU A 143 21.37 -0.52 -16.09
CA LEU A 143 21.44 0.94 -15.89
C LEU A 143 21.54 1.70 -17.23
N ALA A 144 22.29 1.13 -18.19
CA ALA A 144 22.43 1.69 -19.54
C ALA A 144 21.14 1.69 -20.36
N THR A 145 20.14 0.88 -19.98
CA THR A 145 18.82 0.84 -20.65
C THR A 145 17.81 1.85 -20.07
N GLN A 146 18.17 2.55 -18.98
CA GLN A 146 17.28 3.45 -18.25
C GLN A 146 17.51 4.92 -18.61
N SER A 147 16.50 5.77 -18.33
CA SER A 147 16.62 7.23 -18.48
C SER A 147 17.61 7.83 -17.47
N GLU A 148 18.14 9.02 -17.76
CA GLU A 148 19.09 9.71 -16.87
C GLU A 148 18.54 9.91 -15.45
N GLU A 149 17.26 10.24 -15.33
CA GLU A 149 16.57 10.39 -14.03
C GLU A 149 16.58 9.06 -13.25
N ALA A 150 16.22 7.94 -13.90
CA ALA A 150 16.20 6.63 -13.26
C ALA A 150 17.61 6.15 -12.88
N GLN A 151 18.62 6.49 -13.68
CA GLN A 151 20.02 6.20 -13.35
C GLN A 151 20.49 6.96 -12.11
N ALA A 152 20.11 8.24 -11.98
CA ALA A 152 20.47 9.08 -10.83
C ALA A 152 19.80 8.57 -9.54
N GLU A 153 18.51 8.19 -9.61
CA GLU A 153 17.78 7.60 -8.49
C GLU A 153 18.39 6.26 -8.06
N SER A 154 18.75 5.39 -9.01
CA SER A 154 19.37 4.08 -8.75
C SER A 154 20.76 4.17 -8.11
N LYS A 155 21.60 5.09 -8.59
CA LYS A 155 22.93 5.35 -7.99
C LYS A 155 22.80 5.88 -6.57
N SER A 156 21.87 6.81 -6.35
CA SER A 156 21.59 7.37 -5.02
C SER A 156 21.11 6.29 -4.04
N ALA A 157 20.24 5.38 -4.49
CA ALA A 157 19.80 4.24 -3.69
C ALA A 157 20.95 3.29 -3.33
N THR A 158 21.86 3.03 -4.28
CA THR A 158 23.05 2.19 -4.07
C THR A 158 24.02 2.81 -3.04
N GLU A 159 24.24 4.13 -3.09
CA GLU A 159 25.07 4.84 -2.12
C GLU A 159 24.43 4.90 -0.72
N TRP A 160 23.12 5.12 -0.66
CA TRP A 160 22.37 5.13 0.60
C TRP A 160 22.45 3.78 1.32
N LEU A 161 22.27 2.66 0.60
CA LEU A 161 22.40 1.31 1.17
C LEU A 161 23.81 1.03 1.70
N LYS A 162 24.86 1.43 0.96
CA LYS A 162 26.25 1.33 1.43
C LYS A 162 26.52 2.14 2.71
N THR A 163 25.73 3.18 2.96
CA THR A 163 25.84 4.02 4.16
C THR A 163 25.12 3.38 5.35
N GLN A 164 23.99 2.70 5.11
CA GLN A 164 23.27 1.92 6.11
C GLN A 164 24.07 0.70 6.59
N GLU A 165 24.74 -0.02 5.69
CA GLU A 165 25.62 -1.15 6.06
C GLU A 165 26.84 -0.74 6.90
N LYS A 166 27.23 0.54 6.85
CA LYS A 166 28.38 1.08 7.60
C LYS A 166 28.02 1.63 8.98
N GLN A 167 26.74 1.73 9.34
CA GLN A 167 26.37 2.03 10.73
C GLN A 167 26.50 0.75 11.55
N PRO A 168 27.39 0.69 12.57
CA PRO A 168 27.44 -0.45 13.45
C PRO A 168 26.08 -0.60 14.14
N ALA A 169 25.54 -1.81 14.17
CA ALA A 169 24.43 -2.15 15.04
C ALA A 169 24.85 -1.83 16.48
N GLU A 170 24.34 -0.73 17.05
CA GLU A 170 24.45 -0.49 18.48
C GLU A 170 23.70 -1.61 19.20
N VAL A 171 24.45 -2.38 19.99
CA VAL A 171 24.02 -3.46 20.88
C VAL A 171 23.54 -2.87 22.20
#